data_AF-A0A2N3ASV7-F1
#
_entry.id   AF-A0A2N3ASV7-F1
#
_cell.length_a   1.000
_cell.length_b   1.000
_cell.length_c   1.000
_cell.angle_alpha   90.00
_cell.angle_beta   90.00
_cell.angle_gamma   90.00
#
_symmetry.space_group_name_H-M   'P 1'
#
loop_
_entity.id
_entity.type
_entity.pdbx_description
1 polymer ?
#
loop_
_entity_poly.entity_id
_entity_poly.type
_entity_poly.pdbx_seq_one_letter_code
_entity_poly.pdbx_strand_id
1 'polypeptide(L)'
;MRFLALVVAVSIAPLIAQAEVAIKAAVLRVERESPSPISRLDLPAGDEGFAGGRVATSDNVTTGRFLKQSYETLEVSVAPEAAQA
;
A
#
# COMPACT_ATOMS: atom_id res chain seq x y z
N MET A 1 9.77 -7.46 -48.33
CA MET A 1 8.78 -7.98 -47.36
C MET A 1 9.37 -8.21 -45.97
N ARG A 2 10.54 -8.86 -45.81
CA ARG A 2 11.21 -9.06 -44.50
C ARG A 2 11.62 -7.75 -43.79
N PHE A 3 12.11 -6.76 -44.54
CA PHE A 3 12.43 -5.43 -44.00
C PHE A 3 11.21 -4.62 -43.55
N LEU A 4 10.06 -4.79 -44.24
CA LEU A 4 8.81 -4.13 -43.85
C LEU A 4 8.23 -4.73 -42.57
N ALA A 5 8.32 -6.05 -42.41
CA ALA A 5 7.91 -6.76 -41.20
C ALA A 5 8.77 -6.38 -39.97
N LEU A 6 10.08 -6.14 -40.18
CA LEU A 6 11.00 -5.72 -39.11
C LEU A 6 10.70 -4.28 -38.63
N VAL A 7 10.37 -3.37 -39.54
CA VAL A 7 10.02 -1.98 -39.20
C VAL A 7 8.72 -1.91 -38.40
N VAL A 8 7.70 -2.68 -38.80
CA VAL A 8 6.42 -2.76 -38.06
C VAL A 8 6.63 -3.32 -36.65
N ALA A 9 7.47 -4.36 -36.48
CA ALA A 9 7.76 -4.94 -35.17
C ALA A 9 8.45 -3.96 -34.21
N VAL A 10 9.33 -3.09 -34.73
CA VAL A 10 10.04 -2.07 -33.92
C VAL A 10 9.11 -0.92 -33.52
N SER A 11 8.11 -0.56 -34.34
CA SER A 11 7.17 0.52 -34.03
C SER A 11 6.11 0.15 -32.98
N ILE A 12 5.87 -1.14 -32.72
CA ILE A 12 4.86 -1.63 -31.75
C ILE A 12 5.48 -1.86 -30.35
N ALA A 13 6.81 -1.93 -30.26
CA ALA A 13 7.53 -2.20 -29.01
C ALA A 13 7.25 -1.25 -27.82
N PRO A 14 6.99 0.07 -27.97
CA PRO A 14 6.83 0.94 -26.81
C PRO A 14 5.41 0.91 -26.22
N LEU A 15 4.47 0.13 -26.78
CA LEU A 15 3.08 0.12 -26.30
C LEU A 15 2.84 -0.82 -25.11
N ILE A 16 3.82 -1.68 -24.75
CA ILE A 16 3.59 -2.84 -23.89
C ILE A 16 3.98 -2.63 -22.42
N ALA A 17 4.63 -1.54 -22.03
CA ALA A 17 4.97 -1.33 -20.62
C ALA A 17 5.06 0.14 -20.24
N GLN A 18 3.95 0.72 -19.79
CA GLN A 18 4.06 1.83 -18.86
C GLN A 18 4.34 1.22 -17.49
N ALA A 19 5.51 1.53 -16.93
CA ALA A 19 5.90 1.04 -15.62
C ALA A 19 4.88 1.53 -14.58
N GLU A 20 4.21 0.57 -13.94
CA GLU A 20 3.34 0.86 -12.81
C GLU A 20 4.17 1.41 -11.66
N VAL A 21 3.74 2.53 -11.09
CA VAL A 21 4.45 3.15 -9.96
C VAL A 21 3.95 2.53 -8.66
N ALA A 22 4.83 1.80 -7.98
CA ALA A 22 4.53 1.22 -6.68
C ALA A 22 4.64 2.29 -5.57
N ILE A 23 3.54 2.54 -4.88
CA ILE A 23 3.45 3.43 -3.73
C ILE A 23 3.41 2.58 -2.45
N LYS A 24 4.45 2.70 -1.63
CA LYS A 24 4.52 2.03 -0.33
C LYS A 24 4.17 3.03 0.77
N ALA A 25 3.26 2.63 1.65
CA ALA A 25 2.91 3.33 2.87
C ALA A 25 3.10 2.40 4.06
N ALA A 26 3.17 2.96 5.27
CA ALA A 26 3.22 2.18 6.49
C ALA A 26 2.31 2.76 7.55
N VAL A 27 1.64 1.88 8.31
CA VAL A 27 0.99 2.22 9.58
C VAL A 27 1.93 1.76 10.68
N LEU A 28 2.50 2.74 11.40
CA LEU A 28 3.43 2.50 12.50
C LEU A 28 2.68 2.60 13.82
N ARG A 29 2.69 1.53 14.60
CA ARG A 29 2.14 1.48 15.96
C ARG A 29 3.29 1.34 16.96
N VAL A 30 3.29 2.21 17.96
CA VAL A 30 4.13 2.06 19.14
C VAL A 30 3.29 1.43 20.23
N GLU A 31 3.73 0.28 20.71
CA GLU A 31 3.11 -0.43 21.83
C GLU A 31 3.23 0.42 23.09
N ARG A 32 2.11 0.69 23.75
CA ARG A 32 2.09 1.39 25.03
C ARG A 32 1.08 0.74 25.94
N GLU A 33 1.44 0.64 27.21
CA GLU A 33 0.49 0.23 28.22
C GLU A 33 -0.53 1.36 28.41
N SER A 34 -1.81 1.02 28.27
CA SER A 34 -2.92 1.92 28.55
C SER A 34 -3.82 1.28 29.61
N PRO A 35 -4.39 2.08 30.53
CA PRO A 35 -5.34 1.56 31.50
C PRO A 35 -6.53 0.91 30.79
N SER A 36 -7.08 -0.14 31.40
CA SER A 36 -8.30 -0.76 30.89
C SER A 36 -9.46 0.25 30.94
N PRO A 37 -10.31 0.30 29.92
CA PRO A 37 -11.48 1.16 29.94
C PRO A 37 -12.48 0.73 31.01
N ILE A 38 -13.33 1.67 31.45
CA ILE A 38 -14.37 1.44 32.45
C ILE A 38 -15.43 0.45 31.91
N SER A 39 -15.74 0.53 30.62
CA SER A 39 -16.67 -0.36 29.93
C SER A 39 -15.94 -1.24 28.92
N ARG A 40 -16.42 -2.49 28.77
CA ARG A 40 -15.98 -3.37 27.67
C ARG A 40 -16.33 -2.83 26.29
N LEU A 41 -17.35 -1.96 26.20
CA LEU A 41 -17.75 -1.33 24.92
C LEU A 41 -16.75 -0.27 24.46
N ASP A 42 -15.93 0.26 25.37
CA ASP A 42 -14.91 1.27 25.05
C ASP A 42 -13.54 0.63 24.76
N LEU A 43 -13.45 -0.71 24.72
CA LEU A 43 -12.23 -1.39 24.34
C LEU A 43 -12.07 -1.33 22.82
N PRO A 44 -11.06 -0.59 22.30
CA PRO A 44 -10.81 -0.57 20.86
C PRO A 44 -10.37 -1.95 20.37
N ALA A 45 -10.62 -2.25 19.10
CA ALA A 45 -10.06 -3.45 18.49
C ALA A 45 -8.51 -3.35 18.46
N GLY A 46 -7.84 -4.49 18.65
CA GLY A 46 -6.38 -4.52 18.81
C GLY A 46 -5.60 -4.08 17.57
N ASP A 47 -6.27 -3.97 16.42
CA ASP A 47 -5.66 -3.68 15.12
C ASP A 47 -6.37 -2.54 14.36
N GLU A 48 -7.16 -1.67 15.02
CA GLU A 48 -7.96 -0.64 14.32
C GLU A 48 -7.15 0.22 13.34
N GLY A 49 -5.95 0.63 13.72
CA GLY A 49 -5.06 1.40 12.84
C GLY A 49 -4.59 0.60 11.61
N PHE A 50 -4.29 -0.69 11.79
CA PHE A 50 -3.91 -1.60 10.72
C PHE A 50 -5.09 -1.92 9.80
N ALA A 51 -6.26 -2.19 10.38
CA ALA A 51 -7.51 -2.37 9.65
C ALA A 51 -7.84 -1.15 8.79
N GLY A 52 -7.68 0.07 9.32
CA GLY A 52 -7.81 1.31 8.56
C GLY A 52 -6.81 1.40 7.40
N GLY A 53 -5.55 1.01 7.62
CA GLY A 53 -4.53 0.94 6.56
C GLY A 53 -4.92 -0.01 5.41
N ARG A 54 -5.46 -1.19 5.72
CA ARG A 54 -5.94 -2.16 4.72
C ARG A 54 -7.14 -1.62 3.93
N VAL A 55 -8.08 -0.95 4.61
CA VAL A 55 -9.21 -0.27 3.96
C VAL A 55 -8.71 0.81 3.01
N ALA A 56 -7.77 1.66 3.45
CA ALA A 56 -7.18 2.69 2.60
C ALA A 56 -6.51 2.11 1.34
N THR A 57 -5.78 0.99 1.46
CA THR A 57 -5.23 0.28 0.29
C THR A 57 -6.33 -0.21 -0.64
N SER A 58 -7.36 -0.84 -0.09
CA SER A 58 -8.49 -1.37 -0.86
C SER A 58 -9.21 -0.27 -1.64
N ASP A 59 -9.49 0.86 -1.00
CA ASP A 59 -10.19 2.00 -1.61
C ASP A 59 -9.36 2.62 -2.74
N ASN A 60 -8.04 2.64 -2.60
CA ASN A 60 -7.13 3.19 -3.60
C ASN A 60 -6.87 2.26 -4.79
N VAL A 61 -7.34 1.01 -4.80
CA VAL A 61 -7.13 0.08 -5.93
C VAL A 61 -7.70 0.65 -7.23
N THR A 62 -8.90 1.23 -7.17
CA THR A 62 -9.58 1.74 -8.38
C THR A 62 -8.87 2.99 -8.90
N THR A 63 -8.60 3.97 -8.04
CA THR A 63 -7.84 5.17 -8.40
C THR A 63 -6.44 4.83 -8.90
N GLY A 64 -5.77 3.87 -8.25
CA GLY A 64 -4.45 3.39 -8.66
C GLY A 64 -4.43 2.86 -10.09
N ARG A 65 -5.42 2.06 -10.48
CA ARG A 65 -5.54 1.59 -11.88
C ARG A 65 -5.66 2.73 -12.88
N PHE A 66 -6.40 3.79 -12.56
CA PHE A 66 -6.50 4.98 -13.43
C PHE A 66 -5.17 5.75 -13.51
N LEU A 67 -4.45 5.85 -12.38
CA LEU A 67 -3.18 6.57 -12.29
C LEU A 67 -1.95 5.72 -12.66
N LYS A 68 -2.12 4.43 -12.98
CA LYS A 68 -1.04 3.45 -13.18
C LYS A 68 -0.14 3.34 -11.94
N GLN A 69 -0.77 3.26 -10.78
CA GLN A 69 -0.16 3.10 -9.47
C GLN A 69 -0.66 1.84 -8.77
N SER A 70 0.23 1.14 -8.08
CA SER A 70 -0.11 0.14 -7.05
C SER A 70 0.12 0.73 -5.68
N TYR A 71 -0.63 0.22 -4.70
CA TYR A 71 -0.47 0.60 -3.30
C TYR A 71 -0.18 -0.64 -2.44
N GLU A 72 0.78 -0.50 -1.54
CA GLU A 72 1.13 -1.48 -0.54
C GLU A 72 1.18 -0.78 0.83
N THR A 73 0.47 -1.32 1.82
CA THR A 73 0.52 -0.84 3.20
C THR A 73 1.24 -1.85 4.07
N LEU A 74 2.33 -1.41 4.69
CA LEU A 74 3.07 -2.17 5.69
C LEU A 74 2.48 -1.89 7.08
N GLU A 75 2.29 -2.94 7.86
CA GLU A 75 1.86 -2.86 9.24
C GLU A 75 3.07 -3.12 10.13
N VAL A 76 3.43 -2.16 10.97
CA VAL A 76 4.60 -2.27 11.84
C VAL A 76 4.18 -1.93 13.26
N SER A 77 4.44 -2.86 14.18
CA SER A 77 4.31 -2.61 15.63
C SER A 77 5.67 -2.72 16.29
N VAL A 78 6.02 -1.74 17.11
CA VAL A 78 7.30 -1.70 17.85
C VAL A 78 7.09 -1.38 19.31
N ALA A 79 7.97 -1.89 20.16
CA ALA A 79 8.07 -1.44 21.55
C ALA A 79 8.59 0.02 21.60
N PRO A 80 8.28 0.81 22.65
CA PRO A 80 8.71 2.20 22.77
C PRO A 80 10.22 2.42 22.60
N GLU A 81 11.02 1.48 23.08
CA GLU A 81 12.49 1.56 23.05
C GLU A 81 13.02 1.50 21.63
N ALA A 82 12.32 0.79 20.74
CA ALA A 82 12.68 0.62 19.33
C ALA A 82 12.12 1.73 18.42
N ALA A 83 11.36 2.69 18.96
CA ALA A 83 10.72 3.77 18.19
C ALA A 83 11.64 4.97 17.88
N GLN A 84 12.95 4.87 18.13
CA GLN A 84 13.90 5.98 17.96
C GLN A 84 14.27 6.16 16.48
N ALA A 85 14.19 7.42 16.02
CA ALA A 85 14.50 7.85 14.65
C ALA A 85 16.01 7.98 14.38
#